data_AF-A0A927R4I0-F1
#
_entry.id   AF-A0A927R4I0-F1
#
_cell.length_a   1.000
_cell.length_b   1.000
_cell.length_c   1.000
_cell.angle_alpha   90.00
_cell.angle_beta   90.00
_cell.angle_gamma   90.00
#
_symmetry.space_group_name_H-M   'P 1'
#
loop_
_entity.id
_entity.type
_entity.pdbx_description
1 polymer ?
#
loop_
_entity_poly.entity_id
_entity_poly.type
_entity_poly.pdbx_seq_one_letter_code
_entity_poly.pdbx_strand_id
1 'polypeptide(L)'
;MGKPGPDLFVVNEFFVGLVGEARRQGRGVLFRWRRALEAAVWLREHAVPAAPSAYGVWIEDGAAVRFLLHVDHDKPGRLSSTPAPPAAAWLADYRQAPRGVPATAVLVLCPTRQREDELHRDLTADPLPVTVATTTFEQLATAGNGAEAIWRVVGAEPAVLLRLAEIGR
;
A
#
# COMPACT_ATOMS: atom_id res chain seq x y z
N MET A 1 -9.12 -9.20 -26.19
CA MET A 1 -8.42 -8.16 -25.39
C MET A 1 -9.20 -7.99 -24.10
N GLY A 2 -8.71 -8.54 -22.98
CA GLY A 2 -9.44 -8.49 -21.70
C GLY A 2 -9.46 -7.07 -21.16
N LYS A 3 -10.62 -6.56 -20.72
CA LYS A 3 -10.71 -5.27 -20.04
C LYS A 3 -9.81 -5.33 -18.79
N PRO A 4 -8.92 -4.34 -18.55
CA PRO A 4 -8.15 -4.30 -17.32
C PRO A 4 -9.09 -4.32 -16.12
N GLY A 5 -8.77 -5.12 -15.11
CA GLY A 5 -9.53 -5.19 -13.88
C GLY A 5 -9.55 -3.83 -13.16
N PRO A 6 -10.57 -3.57 -12.31
CA PRO A 6 -10.68 -2.33 -11.54
C PRO A 6 -9.41 -2.00 -10.74
N ASP A 7 -8.64 -3.02 -10.35
CA ASP A 7 -7.41 -2.92 -9.54
C ASP A 7 -6.30 -2.18 -10.27
N LEU A 8 -6.18 -2.38 -11.59
CA LEU A 8 -5.20 -1.67 -12.41
C LEU A 8 -5.52 -0.18 -12.51
N PHE A 9 -6.80 0.20 -12.43
CA PHE A 9 -7.20 1.60 -12.44
C PHE A 9 -6.79 2.29 -11.15
N VAL A 10 -7.13 1.73 -9.99
CA VAL A 10 -6.79 2.33 -8.68
C VAL A 10 -5.28 2.46 -8.49
N VAL A 11 -4.51 1.41 -8.84
CA VAL A 11 -3.04 1.47 -8.76
C VAL A 11 -2.49 2.56 -9.69
N ASN A 12 -2.96 2.63 -10.94
CA ASN A 12 -2.48 3.66 -11.87
C ASN A 12 -2.86 5.06 -11.38
N GLU A 13 -4.09 5.27 -10.91
CA GLU A 13 -4.54 6.55 -10.35
C GLU A 13 -3.70 6.97 -9.15
N PHE A 14 -3.34 6.04 -8.27
CA PHE A 14 -2.44 6.29 -7.15
C PHE A 14 -1.09 6.87 -7.61
N PHE A 15 -0.39 6.20 -8.55
CA PHE A 15 0.92 6.65 -9.02
C PHE A 15 0.83 7.92 -9.88
N VAL A 16 -0.22 8.06 -10.70
CA VAL A 16 -0.47 9.29 -11.46
C VAL A 16 -0.72 10.47 -10.52
N GLY A 17 -1.47 10.25 -9.43
CA GLY A 17 -1.68 11.25 -8.39
C GLY A 17 -0.37 11.73 -7.76
N LEU A 18 0.55 10.81 -7.44
CA LEU A 18 1.90 11.18 -6.93
C LEU A 18 2.70 12.00 -7.94
N VAL A 19 2.68 11.64 -9.23
CA VAL A 19 3.35 12.42 -10.28
C VAL A 19 2.69 13.79 -10.47
N GLY A 20 1.37 13.86 -10.39
CA GLY A 20 0.61 15.11 -10.43
C GLY A 20 1.00 16.04 -9.29
N GLU A 21 1.08 15.51 -8.07
CA GLU A 21 1.46 16.27 -6.88
C GLU A 21 2.89 16.81 -6.96
N ALA A 22 3.83 15.95 -7.38
CA ALA A 22 5.22 16.33 -7.63
C ALA A 22 5.32 17.53 -8.59
N ARG A 23 4.51 17.55 -9.66
CA ARG A 23 4.49 18.65 -10.64
C ARG A 23 3.80 19.91 -10.12
N ARG A 24 2.74 19.76 -9.33
CA ARG A 24 1.90 20.88 -8.88
C ARG A 24 2.53 21.68 -7.75
N GLN A 25 3.11 21.00 -6.75
CA GLN A 25 3.66 21.67 -5.56
C GLN A 25 5.19 21.64 -5.50
N GLY A 26 5.86 20.80 -6.29
CA GLY A 26 7.31 20.63 -6.20
C GLY A 26 7.80 20.01 -4.89
N ARG A 27 6.89 19.49 -4.06
CA ARG A 27 7.13 18.99 -2.69
C ARG A 27 7.76 17.59 -2.66
N GLY A 28 7.79 16.86 -3.77
CA GLY A 28 8.44 15.55 -3.83
C GLY A 28 8.56 14.99 -5.24
N VAL A 29 9.09 13.76 -5.36
CA VAL A 29 9.27 13.05 -6.62
C VAL A 29 9.01 11.56 -6.48
N LEU A 30 8.26 11.00 -7.43
CA LEU A 30 8.16 9.56 -7.64
C LEU A 30 9.42 9.09 -8.37
N PHE A 31 10.41 8.63 -7.62
CA PHE A 31 11.72 8.24 -8.15
C PHE A 31 11.68 6.90 -8.90
N ARG A 32 10.84 5.96 -8.46
CA ARG A 32 10.71 4.64 -9.07
C ARG A 32 9.31 4.08 -8.87
N TRP A 33 8.82 3.38 -9.89
CA TRP A 33 7.60 2.59 -9.85
C TRP A 33 7.85 1.25 -10.55
N ARG A 34 7.39 0.15 -9.94
CA ARG A 34 7.33 -1.19 -10.53
C ARG A 34 5.90 -1.70 -10.48
N ARG A 35 5.47 -2.34 -11.56
CA ARG A 35 4.13 -2.96 -11.64
C ARG A 35 4.08 -4.25 -10.81
N ALA A 36 2.88 -4.75 -10.56
CA ALA A 36 2.63 -5.95 -9.72
C ALA A 36 3.61 -7.11 -9.99
N LEU A 37 3.70 -7.57 -11.25
CA LEU A 37 4.56 -8.70 -11.60
C LEU A 37 6.05 -8.42 -11.33
N GLU A 38 6.54 -7.23 -11.70
CA GLU A 38 7.92 -6.81 -11.49
C GLU A 38 8.25 -6.69 -9.99
N ALA A 39 7.31 -6.16 -9.21
CA ALA A 39 7.44 -6.04 -7.76
C ALA A 39 7.46 -7.43 -7.08
N ALA A 40 6.57 -8.34 -7.49
CA ALA A 40 6.52 -9.70 -6.96
C ALA A 40 7.76 -10.53 -7.33
N VAL A 41 8.27 -10.42 -8.57
CA VAL A 41 9.55 -11.05 -8.97
C VAL A 41 10.68 -10.55 -8.09
N TRP A 42 10.78 -9.25 -7.91
CA TRP A 42 11.82 -8.65 -7.08
C TRP A 42 11.73 -9.05 -5.60
N LEU A 43 10.53 -9.15 -5.03
CA LEU A 43 10.36 -9.65 -3.66
C LEU A 43 10.78 -11.11 -3.52
N ARG A 44 10.51 -11.96 -4.52
CA ARG A 44 11.00 -13.35 -4.53
C ARG A 44 12.52 -13.44 -4.58
N GLU A 45 13.20 -12.55 -5.30
CA GLU A 45 14.68 -12.44 -5.26
C GLU A 45 15.20 -12.12 -3.85
N HIS A 46 14.36 -11.53 -3.00
CA HIS A 46 14.64 -11.22 -1.59
C HIS A 46 14.05 -12.27 -0.62
N ALA A 47 13.61 -13.43 -1.13
CA ALA A 47 12.97 -14.49 -0.37
C ALA A 47 11.72 -14.03 0.40
N VAL A 48 10.96 -13.08 -0.16
CA VAL A 48 9.66 -12.64 0.37
C VAL A 48 8.55 -13.11 -0.59
N PRO A 49 7.68 -14.06 -0.18
CA PRO A 49 6.69 -14.66 -1.08
C PRO A 49 5.45 -13.80 -1.34
N ALA A 50 5.47 -12.51 -0.95
CA ALA A 50 4.34 -11.61 -1.12
C ALA A 50 4.16 -11.13 -2.57
N ALA A 51 2.90 -10.87 -2.94
CA ALA A 51 2.50 -10.41 -4.27
C ALA A 51 1.81 -9.02 -4.20
N PRO A 52 2.56 -7.92 -4.10
CA PRO A 52 2.01 -6.57 -4.04
C PRO A 52 1.39 -6.15 -5.38
N SER A 53 0.44 -5.23 -5.31
CA SER A 53 -0.14 -4.58 -6.49
C SER A 53 0.88 -3.66 -7.18
N ALA A 54 1.83 -3.08 -6.44
CA ALA A 54 2.96 -2.32 -6.98
C ALA A 54 4.08 -2.09 -5.95
N TYR A 55 5.21 -1.59 -6.43
CA TYR A 55 6.28 -1.03 -5.60
C TYR A 55 6.59 0.39 -6.04
N GLY A 56 6.84 1.28 -5.08
CA GLY A 56 7.20 2.67 -5.33
C GLY A 56 8.33 3.19 -4.45
N VAL A 57 8.98 4.26 -4.93
CA VAL A 57 9.91 5.07 -4.13
C VAL A 57 9.47 6.51 -4.25
N TRP A 58 9.01 7.08 -3.14
CA TRP A 58 8.68 8.49 -3.01
C TRP A 58 9.80 9.21 -2.26
N ILE A 59 10.21 10.38 -2.75
CA ILE A 59 11.22 11.23 -2.11
C ILE A 59 10.62 12.61 -1.86
N GLU A 60 10.64 13.06 -0.61
CA GLU A 60 10.10 14.35 -0.18
C GLU A 60 10.85 14.79 1.08
N ASP A 61 11.14 16.10 1.18
CA ASP A 61 11.84 16.72 2.31
C ASP A 61 13.15 16.00 2.70
N GLY A 62 13.89 15.48 1.71
CA GLY A 62 15.15 14.75 1.91
C GLY A 62 15.01 13.30 2.41
N ALA A 63 13.79 12.82 2.64
CA ALA A 63 13.51 11.44 3.02
C ALA A 63 13.04 10.60 1.83
N ALA A 64 13.44 9.32 1.80
CA ALA A 64 12.99 8.38 0.79
C ALA A 64 12.17 7.25 1.42
N VAL A 65 10.90 7.16 1.03
CA VAL A 65 9.99 6.09 1.45
C VAL A 65 9.88 5.07 0.32
N ARG A 66 10.43 3.87 0.57
CA ARG A 66 10.26 2.70 -0.30
C ARG A 66 9.01 1.98 0.16
N PHE A 67 8.02 1.82 -0.71
CA PHE A 67 6.74 1.26 -0.31
C PHE A 67 6.27 0.14 -1.23
N LEU A 68 5.54 -0.81 -0.64
CA LEU A 68 4.77 -1.85 -1.34
C LEU A 68 3.30 -1.49 -1.24
N LEU A 69 2.61 -1.36 -2.37
CA LEU A 69 1.19 -1.04 -2.42
C LEU A 69 0.37 -2.32 -2.58
N HIS A 70 -0.63 -2.49 -1.72
CA HIS A 70 -1.68 -3.48 -1.88
C HIS A 70 -3.03 -2.80 -1.98
N VAL A 71 -3.92 -3.41 -2.74
CA VAL A 71 -5.32 -3.01 -2.87
C VAL A 71 -6.15 -4.15 -2.31
N ASP A 72 -6.89 -3.89 -1.23
CA ASP A 72 -7.85 -4.85 -0.68
C ASP A 72 -9.16 -4.81 -1.49
N HIS A 73 -9.80 -5.97 -1.60
CA HIS A 73 -11.02 -6.16 -2.36
C HIS A 73 -12.08 -6.78 -1.46
N ASP A 74 -13.28 -6.20 -1.44
CA ASP A 74 -14.45 -6.73 -0.75
C ASP A 74 -15.26 -7.70 -1.61
N LYS A 75 -15.05 -7.70 -2.93
CA LYS A 75 -15.83 -8.49 -3.89
C LYS A 75 -15.10 -9.76 -4.33
N PRO A 76 -15.83 -10.90 -4.44
CA PRO A 76 -15.31 -12.08 -5.10
C PRO A 76 -14.87 -11.73 -6.53
N GLY A 77 -13.75 -12.30 -6.98
CA GLY A 77 -13.29 -12.13 -8.36
C GLY A 77 -14.36 -12.64 -9.35
N ARG A 78 -14.42 -12.08 -10.56
CA ARG A 78 -15.42 -12.49 -11.59
C ARG A 78 -15.43 -13.99 -11.93
N LEU A 79 -14.40 -14.72 -11.50
CA LEU A 79 -14.20 -16.15 -11.75
C LEU A 79 -14.29 -17.01 -10.47
N SER A 80 -14.57 -16.41 -9.31
CA SER A 80 -14.65 -17.11 -8.02
C SER A 80 -15.83 -16.58 -7.21
N SER A 81 -16.67 -17.47 -6.70
CA SER A 81 -17.72 -17.14 -5.72
C SER A 81 -17.19 -17.07 -4.29
N THR A 82 -15.92 -17.43 -4.06
CA THR A 82 -15.32 -17.40 -2.73
C THR A 82 -14.99 -15.96 -2.36
N PRO A 83 -15.37 -15.48 -1.16
CA PRO A 83 -14.97 -14.18 -0.67
C PRO A 83 -13.45 -14.01 -0.74
N ALA A 84 -12.98 -12.81 -1.07
CA ALA A 84 -11.55 -12.51 -1.01
C ALA A 84 -11.04 -12.72 0.43
N PRO A 85 -9.87 -13.36 0.61
CA PRO A 85 -9.31 -13.54 1.94
C PRO A 85 -9.07 -12.17 2.62
N PRO A 86 -9.15 -12.09 3.97
CA PRO A 86 -8.85 -10.86 4.69
C PRO A 86 -7.45 -10.34 4.38
N ALA A 87 -7.28 -9.01 4.45
CA ALA A 87 -6.00 -8.37 4.14
C ALA A 87 -4.83 -8.92 4.99
N ALA A 88 -5.08 -9.19 6.27
CA ALA A 88 -4.09 -9.78 7.17
C ALA A 88 -3.57 -11.15 6.69
N ALA A 89 -4.38 -11.94 5.96
CA ALA A 89 -4.00 -13.28 5.54
C ALA A 89 -2.91 -13.27 4.46
N TRP A 90 -3.03 -12.41 3.44
CA TRP A 90 -1.98 -12.30 2.41
C TRP A 90 -0.82 -11.40 2.86
N LEU A 91 -1.02 -10.52 3.84
CA LEU A 91 0.08 -9.79 4.47
C LEU A 91 0.98 -10.69 5.33
N ALA A 92 0.49 -11.83 5.80
CA ALA A 92 1.26 -12.78 6.60
C ALA A 92 2.53 -13.27 5.89
N ASP A 93 2.56 -13.23 4.55
CA ASP A 93 3.75 -13.55 3.74
C ASP A 93 4.96 -12.68 4.10
N TYR A 94 4.76 -11.46 4.59
CA TYR A 94 5.85 -10.59 5.03
C TYR A 94 6.56 -11.09 6.28
N ARG A 95 5.92 -11.92 7.12
CA ARG A 95 6.57 -12.53 8.29
C ARG A 95 7.64 -13.54 7.88
N GLN A 96 7.53 -14.08 6.67
CA GLN A 96 8.46 -15.10 6.16
C GLN A 96 9.76 -14.49 5.62
N ALA A 97 9.92 -13.16 5.64
CA ALA A 97 11.07 -12.46 5.08
C ALA A 97 12.34 -12.68 5.94
N PRO A 98 13.30 -13.54 5.54
CA PRO A 98 14.40 -13.96 6.42
C PRO A 98 15.42 -12.86 6.69
N ARG A 99 15.45 -11.82 5.85
CA ARG A 99 16.35 -10.65 5.94
C ARG A 99 15.59 -9.36 6.19
N GLY A 100 14.33 -9.46 6.63
CA GLY A 100 13.39 -8.34 6.67
C GLY A 100 12.80 -8.02 5.30
N VAL A 101 11.76 -7.20 5.31
CA VAL A 101 11.07 -6.76 4.08
C VAL A 101 11.92 -5.66 3.42
N PRO A 102 12.25 -5.74 2.12
CA PRO A 102 13.09 -4.76 1.44
C PRO A 102 12.37 -3.43 1.14
N ALA A 103 11.45 -2.99 2.00
CA ALA A 103 10.68 -1.76 1.88
C ALA A 103 10.53 -1.11 3.25
N THR A 104 10.40 0.22 3.27
CA THR A 104 10.17 1.00 4.49
C THR A 104 8.73 0.81 5.00
N ALA A 105 7.78 0.66 4.08
CA ALA A 105 6.37 0.53 4.42
C ALA A 105 5.62 -0.41 3.48
N VAL A 106 4.56 -1.03 4.02
CA VAL A 106 3.49 -1.66 3.27
C VAL A 106 2.27 -0.76 3.36
N LEU A 107 1.80 -0.28 2.21
CA LEU A 107 0.61 0.55 2.07
C LEU A 107 -0.57 -0.32 1.66
N VAL A 108 -1.71 -0.17 2.33
CA VAL A 108 -2.94 -0.89 1.99
C VAL A 108 -4.06 0.11 1.69
N LEU A 109 -4.61 0.04 0.48
CA LEU A 109 -5.84 0.73 0.13
C LEU A 109 -7.03 -0.17 0.48
N CYS A 110 -7.74 0.19 1.54
CA CYS A 110 -8.90 -0.53 2.02
C CYS A 110 -10.17 -0.07 1.29
N PRO A 111 -11.10 -0.97 0.95
CA PRO A 111 -12.34 -0.60 0.27
C PRO A 111 -13.27 0.23 1.16
N THR A 112 -13.24 0.00 2.47
CA THR A 112 -14.09 0.69 3.44
C THR A 112 -13.35 0.94 4.75
N ARG A 113 -13.85 1.87 5.55
CA ARG A 113 -13.33 2.11 6.90
C ARG A 113 -13.46 0.89 7.82
N GLN A 114 -14.56 0.13 7.68
CA GLN A 114 -14.75 -1.10 8.44
C GLN A 114 -13.62 -2.11 8.17
N ARG A 115 -13.28 -2.36 6.89
CA ARG A 115 -12.18 -3.25 6.50
C ARG A 115 -10.83 -2.74 7.00
N GLU A 116 -10.65 -1.42 6.98
CA GLU A 116 -9.46 -0.78 7.55
C GLU A 116 -9.34 -1.03 9.06
N ASP A 117 -10.43 -0.90 9.82
CA ASP A 117 -10.45 -1.13 11.28
C ASP A 117 -10.27 -2.61 11.64
N GLU A 118 -10.85 -3.52 10.85
CA GLU A 118 -10.61 -4.96 10.97
C GLU A 118 -9.13 -5.29 10.76
N LEU A 119 -8.52 -4.75 9.69
CA LEU A 119 -7.10 -4.94 9.41
C LEU A 119 -6.20 -4.40 10.53
N HIS A 120 -6.53 -3.21 11.07
CA HIS A 120 -5.80 -2.63 12.20
C HIS A 120 -5.87 -3.52 13.43
N ARG A 121 -7.04 -4.07 13.75
CA ARG A 121 -7.22 -4.99 14.86
C ARG A 121 -6.37 -6.26 14.70
N ASP A 122 -6.43 -6.88 13.52
CA ASP A 122 -5.70 -8.11 13.23
C ASP A 122 -4.19 -7.90 13.30
N LEU A 123 -3.69 -6.81 12.72
CA LEU A 123 -2.26 -6.50 12.72
C LEU A 123 -1.74 -5.92 14.04
N THR A 124 -2.62 -5.38 14.89
CA THR A 124 -2.24 -5.02 16.27
C THR A 124 -2.10 -6.29 17.12
N ALA A 125 -2.95 -7.29 16.89
CA ALA A 125 -2.87 -8.58 17.58
C ALA A 125 -1.67 -9.42 17.11
N ASP A 126 -1.31 -9.34 15.83
CA ASP A 126 -0.19 -10.06 15.23
C ASP A 126 0.63 -9.14 14.30
N PRO A 127 1.58 -8.35 14.85
CA PRO A 127 2.36 -7.38 14.07
C PRO A 127 3.24 -7.99 12.97
N LEU A 128 3.47 -7.23 11.90
CA LEU A 128 4.41 -7.58 10.83
C LEU A 128 5.79 -6.96 11.08
N PRO A 129 6.87 -7.55 10.52
CA PRO A 129 8.23 -6.99 10.61
C PRO A 129 8.46 -5.80 9.67
N VAL A 130 7.41 -5.02 9.38
CA VAL A 130 7.41 -3.86 8.49
C VAL A 130 6.28 -2.92 8.87
N THR A 131 6.50 -1.61 8.78
CA THR A 131 5.46 -0.61 9.02
C THR A 131 4.31 -0.81 8.04
N VAL A 132 3.09 -0.98 8.56
CA VAL A 132 1.88 -1.02 7.75
C VAL A 132 1.11 0.28 7.92
N ALA A 133 0.80 0.92 6.81
CA ALA A 133 -0.04 2.10 6.79
C ALA A 133 -1.23 1.87 5.84
N THR A 134 -2.39 2.35 6.25
CA THR A 134 -3.64 2.12 5.52
C THR A 134 -4.31 3.45 5.18
N THR A 135 -5.10 3.43 4.13
CA THR A 135 -6.10 4.48 3.88
C THR A 135 -7.29 3.84 3.16
N THR A 136 -8.39 4.57 3.00
CA THR A 136 -9.56 4.08 2.26
C THR A 136 -9.60 4.66 0.85
N PHE A 137 -10.33 4.00 -0.06
CA PHE A 137 -10.57 4.57 -1.40
C PHE A 137 -11.26 5.93 -1.34
N GLU A 138 -12.21 6.11 -0.42
CA GLU A 138 -12.90 7.38 -0.19
C GLU A 138 -11.91 8.47 0.21
N GLN A 139 -11.05 8.20 1.18
CA GLN A 139 -10.09 9.18 1.69
C GLN A 139 -9.04 9.55 0.64
N LEU A 140 -8.55 8.58 -0.13
CA LEU A 140 -7.66 8.82 -1.27
C LEU A 140 -8.34 9.71 -2.33
N ALA A 141 -9.60 9.45 -2.65
CA ALA A 141 -10.36 10.26 -3.60
C ALA A 141 -10.58 11.69 -3.11
N THR A 142 -10.90 11.89 -1.83
CA THR A 142 -11.07 13.23 -1.22
C THR A 142 -9.77 14.04 -1.22
N ALA A 143 -8.64 13.42 -0.89
CA ALA A 143 -7.34 14.10 -0.90
C ALA A 143 -6.77 14.30 -2.31
N GLY A 144 -7.20 13.48 -3.27
CA GLY A 144 -6.80 13.53 -4.67
C GLY A 144 -5.44 12.88 -4.98
N ASN A 145 -4.60 12.60 -3.98
CA ASN A 145 -3.36 11.88 -4.17
C ASN A 145 -2.86 11.18 -2.90
N GLY A 146 -1.95 10.21 -3.08
CA GLY A 146 -1.39 9.41 -1.99
C GLY A 146 -0.23 10.03 -1.23
N ALA A 147 0.24 11.24 -1.55
CA ALA A 147 1.32 11.90 -0.81
C ALA A 147 0.81 12.61 0.45
N GLU A 148 -0.46 12.99 0.47
CA GLU A 148 -1.09 13.76 1.54
C GLU A 148 -1.22 12.98 2.86
N ALA A 149 -1.60 13.72 3.91
CA ALA A 149 -1.86 13.21 5.25
C ALA A 149 -3.14 12.36 5.31
N ILE A 150 -3.08 11.18 4.69
CA ILE A 150 -4.21 10.24 4.60
C ILE A 150 -3.90 8.85 5.17
N TRP A 151 -2.67 8.63 5.63
CA TRP A 151 -2.19 7.31 6.02
C TRP A 151 -2.31 7.10 7.52
N ARG A 152 -3.07 6.09 7.92
CA ARG A 152 -3.14 5.64 9.31
C ARG A 152 -2.16 4.50 9.51
N VAL A 153 -1.17 4.69 10.39
CA VAL A 153 -0.19 3.64 10.73
C VAL A 153 -0.82 2.67 11.74
N VAL A 154 -0.67 1.37 11.49
CA VAL A 154 -1.14 0.33 12.41
C VAL A 154 -0.35 0.41 13.71
N GLY A 155 -1.06 0.43 14.84
CA GLY A 155 -0.46 0.46 16.18
C GLY A 155 0.08 1.82 16.62
N ALA A 156 -0.08 2.88 15.82
CA ALA A 156 0.28 4.23 16.21
C ALA A 156 -0.83 4.90 17.04
N GLU A 157 -0.49 5.38 18.24
CA GLU A 157 -1.40 6.10 19.13
C GLU A 157 -0.83 7.48 19.50
N PRO A 158 -1.61 8.58 19.37
CA PRO A 158 -2.97 8.64 18.82
C PRO A 158 -2.99 8.39 17.30
N ALA A 159 -4.15 7.99 16.76
CA ALA A 159 -4.38 7.71 15.34
C ALA A 159 -4.29 9.00 14.48
N VAL A 160 -3.08 9.51 14.29
CA VAL A 160 -2.75 10.64 13.42
C VAL A 160 -2.62 10.14 11.99
N LEU A 161 -3.16 10.90 11.04
CA LEU A 161 -2.94 10.67 9.62
C LEU A 161 -1.60 11.26 9.21
N LEU A 162 -0.74 10.45 8.61
CA LEU A 162 0.58 10.83 8.16
C LEU A 162 0.62 11.06 6.67
N ARG A 163 1.50 11.97 6.21
CA ARG A 163 1.90 12.04 4.81
C ARG A 163 2.69 10.80 4.42
N LEU A 164 2.72 10.47 3.14
CA LEU A 164 3.52 9.35 2.64
C LEU A 164 4.99 9.45 3.06
N ALA A 165 5.56 10.65 3.01
CA ALA A 165 6.95 10.91 3.35
C ALA A 165 7.28 10.69 4.85
N GLU A 166 6.27 10.66 5.71
CA GLU A 166 6.38 10.54 7.17
C GLU A 166 6.27 9.08 7.66
N ILE A 167 5.88 8.16 6.78
CA ILE A 167 5.68 6.74 7.14
C ILE A 167 7.02 6.04 7.34
N GLY A 168 7.15 5.33 8.45
CA GLY A 168 8.33 4.51 8.78
C GLY A 168 9.55 5.35 9.20
N ARG A 169 9.31 6.58 9.66
CA ARG A 169 10.29 7.38 10.41
C ARG A 169 10.26 7.05 11.89
#